data_AF-A0A1V6C552-F1
#
_entry.id   AF-A0A1V6C552-F1
#
_cell.length_a   1.000
_cell.length_b   1.000
_cell.length_c   1.000
_cell.angle_alpha   90.00
_cell.angle_beta   90.00
_cell.angle_gamma   90.00
#
_symmetry.space_group_name_H-M   'P 1'
#
loop_
_entity.id
_entity.type
_entity.pdbx_description
1 polymer ?
#
loop_
_entity_poly.entity_id
_entity_poly.type
_entity_poly.pdbx_seq_one_letter_code
_entity_poly.pdbx_strand_id
1 'polypeptide(L)'
;MRKIELVDLTLRDGQQSLVATRMTTEQALSAFPDLLDAGFKELELWGGATIDAPLRFLNENPWNRLDEFYKLARGRANIRALIRGQNLFAYSPYPDNLVIAFCKAAIRSGVSTMRAFDALNDRRNVMISLIASKAFGGKAECCISYTTSPIHTTEKFVQLAADYASEGADIIAIKDMAGLLNPRDAAIIIPAIKKEISVPLTVHSHSTVGYGETTALVGLMFGADRIDVAVGPFAGGSSHPPVELVAVMAERLGIDHGLNHEAIQRAQKKLFEVRKALAKFDSSANNLPKPIPNPLPQTDIDKIDKAIELVRKGDFDEARRTIVDLMTFYGYPKPDEAQLDAQVPGGMLSNLRNQLKEVNQLQLLPQILEEVARVRADSGYPPLVTPTSQIVGSQAAFNVQTGQRYKIVSREFKDMVRGRYGRPGPISEEFLKMVTGSTERYSQRSGHYVDDVPLTSENGFNPPPFINNHRDLLLYYMLPGPTKDFFEKQDSKAKSPEQPH
;
A
#
# COMPACT_ATOMS: atom_id res chain seq x y z
N MET A 1 -6.33 -15.73 -27.05
CA MET A 1 -7.06 -14.71 -26.26
C MET A 1 -6.07 -14.06 -25.31
N ARG A 2 -6.06 -12.72 -25.20
CA ARG A 2 -5.20 -12.02 -24.23
C ARG A 2 -5.68 -12.35 -22.81
N LYS A 3 -4.75 -12.49 -21.87
CA LYS A 3 -5.06 -12.73 -20.45
C LYS A 3 -4.67 -11.52 -19.61
N ILE A 4 -5.40 -11.29 -18.53
CA ILE A 4 -5.04 -10.35 -17.46
C ILE A 4 -5.08 -11.09 -16.12
N GLU A 5 -4.13 -10.81 -15.23
CA GLU A 5 -4.21 -11.26 -13.85
C GLU A 5 -4.78 -10.16 -12.96
N LEU A 6 -5.97 -10.38 -12.42
CA LEU A 6 -6.48 -9.53 -11.35
C LEU A 6 -5.94 -10.04 -10.02
N VAL A 7 -5.42 -9.14 -9.18
CA VAL A 7 -4.82 -9.49 -7.88
C VAL A 7 -5.67 -8.86 -6.79
N ASP A 8 -6.18 -9.67 -5.85
CA ASP A 8 -7.03 -9.16 -4.77
C ASP A 8 -6.19 -8.58 -3.62
N LEU A 9 -6.59 -7.39 -3.15
CA LEU A 9 -5.95 -6.68 -2.04
C LEU A 9 -6.92 -6.49 -0.85
N THR A 10 -8.11 -7.10 -0.89
CA THR A 10 -9.20 -6.83 0.05
C THR A 10 -8.79 -7.03 1.50
N LEU A 11 -8.13 -8.16 1.78
CA LEU A 11 -7.76 -8.55 3.15
C LEU A 11 -6.47 -7.87 3.66
N ARG A 12 -5.78 -7.07 2.82
CA ARG A 12 -4.60 -6.27 3.19
C ARG A 12 -4.83 -4.78 2.96
N ASP A 13 -4.72 -4.30 1.72
CA ASP A 13 -4.81 -2.85 1.44
C ASP A 13 -6.23 -2.32 1.54
N GLY A 14 -7.24 -3.10 1.12
CA GLY A 14 -8.64 -2.67 1.16
C GLY A 14 -9.09 -2.31 2.58
N GLN A 15 -8.85 -3.23 3.53
CA GLN A 15 -9.14 -2.94 4.94
C GLN A 15 -8.20 -1.88 5.56
N GLN A 16 -6.95 -1.77 5.09
CA GLN A 16 -6.01 -0.77 5.57
C GLN A 16 -6.49 0.64 5.19
N SER A 17 -7.03 0.79 3.98
CA SER A 17 -7.54 2.04 3.43
C SER A 17 -8.86 2.50 4.02
N LEU A 18 -9.77 1.58 4.34
CA LEU A 18 -11.17 1.92 4.68
C LEU A 18 -11.53 1.76 6.16
N VAL A 19 -10.85 0.85 6.88
CA VAL A 19 -11.18 0.51 8.27
C VAL A 19 -9.95 0.49 9.17
N ALA A 20 -8.94 1.31 8.85
CA ALA A 20 -7.73 1.53 9.64
C ALA A 20 -6.99 0.24 10.03
N THR A 21 -7.01 -0.78 9.15
CA THR A 21 -6.36 -2.08 9.38
C THR A 21 -6.91 -2.82 10.62
N ARG A 22 -8.23 -2.75 10.84
CA ARG A 22 -8.88 -3.29 12.05
C ARG A 22 -9.61 -4.63 11.84
N MET A 23 -9.50 -5.24 10.67
CA MET A 23 -10.07 -6.55 10.43
C MET A 23 -9.28 -7.61 11.21
N THR A 24 -9.98 -8.39 12.04
CA THR A 24 -9.40 -9.50 12.80
C THR A 24 -9.04 -10.66 11.89
N THR A 25 -8.20 -11.58 12.38
CA THR A 25 -7.84 -12.79 11.63
C THR A 25 -9.08 -13.61 11.31
N GLU A 26 -9.98 -13.78 12.29
CA GLU A 26 -11.26 -14.49 12.13
C GLU A 26 -12.12 -13.86 11.04
N GLN A 27 -12.30 -12.53 11.07
CA GLN A 27 -13.08 -11.81 10.06
C GLN A 27 -12.49 -11.98 8.66
N ALA A 28 -11.17 -11.87 8.52
CA ALA A 28 -10.51 -12.04 7.24
C ALA A 28 -10.65 -13.48 6.71
N LEU A 29 -10.47 -14.48 7.57
CA LEU A 29 -10.64 -15.89 7.22
C LEU A 29 -12.09 -16.25 6.88
N SER A 30 -13.08 -15.51 7.39
CA SER A 30 -14.49 -15.76 7.09
C SER A 30 -14.86 -15.58 5.61
N ALA A 31 -14.15 -14.71 4.89
CA ALA A 31 -14.37 -14.44 3.45
C ALA A 31 -13.30 -15.09 2.56
N PHE A 32 -12.17 -15.52 3.12
CA PHE A 32 -11.04 -16.03 2.35
C PHE A 32 -11.34 -17.26 1.49
N PRO A 33 -12.14 -18.25 1.94
CA PRO A 33 -12.53 -19.38 1.09
C PRO A 33 -13.24 -18.96 -0.20
N ASP A 34 -14.16 -17.99 -0.13
CA ASP A 34 -14.85 -17.47 -1.32
C ASP A 34 -13.90 -16.72 -2.26
N LEU A 35 -12.88 -16.01 -1.72
CA LEU A 35 -11.83 -15.41 -2.53
C LEU A 35 -10.96 -16.48 -3.24
N LEU A 36 -10.67 -17.59 -2.57
CA LEU A 36 -9.96 -18.71 -3.22
C LEU A 36 -10.84 -19.40 -4.28
N ASP A 37 -12.14 -19.52 -4.04
CA ASP A 37 -13.10 -20.07 -5.01
C ASP A 37 -13.32 -19.13 -6.20
N ALA A 38 -13.12 -17.83 -6.02
CA ALA A 38 -13.12 -16.85 -7.10
C ALA A 38 -11.98 -17.06 -8.11
N GLY A 39 -10.93 -17.79 -7.73
CA GLY A 39 -9.86 -18.20 -8.65
C GLY A 39 -8.72 -17.21 -8.79
N PHE A 40 -8.56 -16.27 -7.85
CA PHE A 40 -7.40 -15.37 -7.82
C PHE A 40 -6.10 -16.18 -7.73
N LYS A 41 -5.17 -15.95 -8.66
CA LYS A 41 -3.86 -16.63 -8.67
C LYS A 41 -2.91 -16.12 -7.61
N GLU A 42 -3.06 -14.87 -7.22
CA GLU A 42 -2.30 -14.23 -6.16
C GLU A 42 -3.24 -13.30 -5.38
N LEU A 43 -3.06 -13.24 -4.05
CA LEU A 43 -3.75 -12.32 -3.17
C LEU A 43 -2.71 -11.64 -2.28
N GLU A 44 -2.85 -10.34 -2.08
CA GLU A 44 -2.04 -9.61 -1.12
C GLU A 44 -2.69 -9.69 0.25
N LEU A 45 -2.06 -10.43 1.17
CA LEU A 45 -2.66 -10.78 2.48
C LEU A 45 -1.82 -10.32 3.67
N TRP A 46 -0.60 -9.85 3.43
CA TRP A 46 0.39 -9.61 4.49
C TRP A 46 1.30 -8.42 4.21
N GLY A 47 2.05 -7.97 5.22
CA GLY A 47 2.90 -6.79 5.14
C GLY A 47 2.13 -5.47 5.26
N GLY A 48 2.77 -4.35 4.93
CA GLY A 48 2.22 -3.02 5.20
C GLY A 48 1.85 -2.85 6.69
N ALA A 49 0.67 -2.29 6.96
CA ALA A 49 0.21 -2.07 8.33
C ALA A 49 -0.32 -3.35 9.02
N THR A 50 -0.52 -4.46 8.30
CA THR A 50 -1.04 -5.71 8.90
C THR A 50 0.00 -6.45 9.74
N ILE A 51 1.19 -5.89 9.94
CA ILE A 51 2.16 -6.39 10.93
C ILE A 51 2.02 -5.66 12.27
N ASP A 52 1.98 -4.33 12.27
CA ASP A 52 1.83 -3.50 13.48
C ASP A 52 0.41 -3.60 14.05
N ALA A 53 -0.61 -3.50 13.19
CA ALA A 53 -1.99 -3.36 13.65
C ALA A 53 -2.51 -4.57 14.47
N PRO A 54 -2.22 -5.83 14.09
CA PRO A 54 -2.62 -6.98 14.91
C PRO A 54 -2.05 -6.96 16.32
N LEU A 55 -0.76 -6.63 16.45
CA LEU A 55 -0.08 -6.54 17.76
C LEU A 55 -0.70 -5.44 18.60
N ARG A 56 -0.81 -4.23 18.02
CA ARG A 56 -1.17 -3.03 18.76
C ARG A 56 -2.65 -2.92 19.10
N PHE A 57 -3.53 -3.44 18.25
CA PHE A 57 -4.96 -3.13 18.33
C PHE A 57 -5.88 -4.35 18.35
N LEU A 58 -5.44 -5.48 17.80
CA LEU A 58 -6.28 -6.69 17.69
C LEU A 58 -5.90 -7.75 18.72
N ASN A 59 -4.76 -7.59 19.39
CA ASN A 59 -4.22 -8.58 20.30
C ASN A 59 -4.02 -9.94 19.57
N GLU A 60 -3.45 -9.89 18.36
CA GLU A 60 -3.19 -11.04 17.50
C GLU A 60 -1.73 -11.04 17.01
N ASN A 61 -1.15 -12.23 16.82
CA ASN A 61 0.19 -12.38 16.24
C ASN A 61 0.10 -12.39 14.70
N PRO A 62 0.78 -11.46 13.99
CA PRO A 62 0.72 -11.38 12.53
C PRO A 62 1.32 -12.60 11.82
N TRP A 63 2.24 -13.33 12.47
CA TRP A 63 2.76 -14.59 11.91
C TRP A 63 1.72 -15.69 11.89
N ASN A 64 0.94 -15.83 12.97
CA ASN A 64 -0.15 -16.82 13.03
C ASN A 64 -1.20 -16.54 11.96
N ARG A 65 -1.51 -15.25 11.71
CA ARG A 65 -2.40 -14.84 10.61
C ARG A 65 -1.88 -15.31 9.25
N LEU A 66 -0.57 -15.14 8.99
CA LEU A 66 0.05 -15.61 7.75
C LEU A 66 0.01 -17.14 7.63
N ASP A 67 0.27 -17.87 8.71
CA ASP A 67 0.24 -19.33 8.71
C ASP A 67 -1.17 -19.86 8.38
N GLU A 68 -2.24 -19.25 8.92
CA GLU A 68 -3.63 -19.63 8.60
C GLU A 68 -4.02 -19.31 7.15
N PHE A 69 -3.57 -18.16 6.61
CA PHE A 69 -3.76 -17.88 5.19
C PHE A 69 -3.03 -18.90 4.31
N TYR A 70 -1.77 -19.21 4.62
CA TYR A 70 -0.97 -20.16 3.85
C TYR A 70 -1.60 -21.56 3.89
N LYS A 71 -2.07 -22.01 5.06
CA LYS A 71 -2.74 -23.29 5.23
C LYS A 71 -3.93 -23.46 4.27
N LEU A 72 -4.72 -22.42 4.06
CA LEU A 72 -5.88 -22.45 3.16
C LEU A 72 -5.51 -22.18 1.69
N ALA A 73 -4.51 -21.34 1.43
CA ALA A 73 -4.09 -20.96 0.08
C ALA A 73 -3.24 -22.02 -0.62
N ARG A 74 -2.55 -22.88 0.13
CA ARG A 74 -1.56 -23.82 -0.40
C ARG A 74 -2.14 -24.68 -1.53
N GLY A 75 -1.54 -24.56 -2.72
CA GLY A 75 -1.95 -25.27 -3.93
C GLY A 75 -3.12 -24.63 -4.70
N ARG A 76 -3.68 -23.53 -4.19
CA ARG A 76 -4.81 -22.80 -4.77
C ARG A 76 -4.43 -21.39 -5.23
N ALA A 77 -3.64 -20.66 -4.43
CA ALA A 77 -3.22 -19.29 -4.73
C ALA A 77 -1.87 -18.93 -4.08
N ASN A 78 -1.21 -17.93 -4.65
CA ASN A 78 0.02 -17.35 -4.10
C ASN A 78 -0.29 -16.23 -3.10
N ILE A 79 0.57 -16.06 -2.09
CA ILE A 79 0.47 -14.96 -1.12
C ILE A 79 1.49 -13.88 -1.48
N ARG A 80 1.01 -12.66 -1.69
CA ARG A 80 1.85 -11.46 -1.81
C ARG A 80 1.91 -10.70 -0.48
N ALA A 81 3.08 -10.17 -0.16
CA ALA A 81 3.28 -9.24 0.95
C ALA A 81 3.88 -7.91 0.47
N LEU A 82 3.48 -6.80 1.10
CA LEU A 82 4.04 -5.46 0.82
C LEU A 82 5.12 -5.09 1.84
N ILE A 83 6.38 -4.97 1.40
CA ILE A 83 7.52 -4.49 2.19
C ILE A 83 7.99 -3.09 1.72
N ARG A 84 8.44 -2.27 2.65
CA ARG A 84 8.93 -0.90 2.44
C ARG A 84 10.45 -0.86 2.24
N GLY A 85 10.98 -1.80 1.46
CA GLY A 85 12.44 -1.94 1.24
C GLY A 85 13.21 -2.03 2.55
N GLN A 86 14.23 -1.18 2.71
CA GLN A 86 15.06 -1.08 3.91
C GLN A 86 14.26 -0.73 5.18
N ASN A 87 13.05 -0.16 5.05
CA ASN A 87 12.20 0.21 6.19
C ASN A 87 11.29 -0.94 6.68
N LEU A 88 11.43 -2.15 6.11
CA LEU A 88 10.61 -3.31 6.45
C LEU A 88 9.12 -2.98 6.42
N PHE A 89 8.41 -3.14 7.53
CA PHE A 89 6.98 -2.84 7.66
C PHE A 89 6.74 -1.66 8.62
N ALA A 90 7.77 -0.86 8.88
CA ALA A 90 7.77 0.23 9.84
C ALA A 90 8.24 1.56 9.20
N TYR A 91 8.80 2.47 10.00
CA TYR A 91 8.91 3.89 9.64
C TYR A 91 10.35 4.38 9.47
N SER A 92 11.36 3.61 9.85
CA SER A 92 12.77 3.95 9.70
C SER A 92 13.54 2.81 9.03
N PRO A 93 14.70 3.08 8.40
CA PRO A 93 15.53 2.04 7.84
C PRO A 93 16.07 1.09 8.92
N TYR A 94 16.14 -0.21 8.60
CA TYR A 94 16.66 -1.28 9.44
C TYR A 94 17.99 -1.81 8.88
N PRO A 95 18.81 -2.50 9.70
CA PRO A 95 20.03 -3.11 9.21
C PRO A 95 19.74 -4.28 8.26
N ASP A 96 20.69 -4.58 7.39
CA ASP A 96 20.52 -5.59 6.34
C ASP A 96 20.25 -6.96 6.89
N ASN A 97 20.95 -7.35 7.95
CA ASN A 97 20.81 -8.68 8.53
C ASN A 97 19.37 -8.93 9.02
N LEU A 98 18.70 -7.90 9.54
CA LEU A 98 17.30 -7.95 9.93
C LEU A 98 16.36 -8.00 8.73
N VAL A 99 16.61 -7.18 7.69
CA VAL A 99 15.83 -7.22 6.44
C VAL A 99 15.88 -8.62 5.81
N ILE A 100 17.07 -9.19 5.70
CA ILE A 100 17.31 -10.54 5.17
C ILE A 100 16.57 -11.58 6.00
N ALA A 101 16.68 -11.52 7.33
CA ALA A 101 16.04 -12.48 8.23
C ALA A 101 14.51 -12.40 8.18
N PHE A 102 13.93 -11.20 8.06
CA PHE A 102 12.48 -11.04 7.88
C PHE A 102 12.00 -11.58 6.53
N CYS A 103 12.67 -11.26 5.43
CA CYS A 103 12.32 -11.81 4.11
C CYS A 103 12.38 -13.35 4.13
N LYS A 104 13.45 -13.91 4.71
CA LYS A 104 13.61 -15.36 4.91
C LYS A 104 12.43 -15.96 5.68
N ALA A 105 12.08 -15.37 6.82
CA ALA A 105 10.99 -15.84 7.66
C ALA A 105 9.63 -15.74 6.96
N ALA A 106 9.37 -14.64 6.26
CA ALA A 106 8.14 -14.43 5.49
C ALA A 106 7.97 -15.49 4.39
N ILE A 107 9.01 -15.75 3.60
CA ILE A 107 8.95 -16.72 2.51
C ILE A 107 8.79 -18.14 3.03
N ARG A 108 9.52 -18.51 4.09
CA ARG A 108 9.36 -19.81 4.76
C ARG A 108 7.96 -20.00 5.36
N SER A 109 7.26 -18.91 5.68
CA SER A 109 5.88 -18.92 6.18
C SER A 109 4.83 -18.96 5.07
N GLY A 110 5.23 -18.91 3.79
CA GLY A 110 4.31 -19.04 2.65
C GLY A 110 4.16 -17.81 1.77
N VAL A 111 4.84 -16.69 2.06
CA VAL A 111 4.89 -15.55 1.12
C VAL A 111 5.58 -15.99 -0.16
N SER A 112 4.86 -15.90 -1.28
CA SER A 112 5.34 -16.29 -2.61
C SER A 112 5.97 -15.10 -3.35
N THR A 113 5.39 -13.91 -3.18
CA THR A 113 5.84 -12.68 -3.83
C THR A 113 6.04 -11.58 -2.79
N MET A 114 7.23 -11.00 -2.74
CA MET A 114 7.54 -9.83 -1.92
C MET A 114 7.49 -8.59 -2.80
N ARG A 115 6.47 -7.77 -2.61
CA ARG A 115 6.32 -6.47 -3.25
C ARG A 115 7.09 -5.42 -2.48
N ALA A 116 8.16 -4.90 -3.06
CA ALA A 116 9.06 -3.96 -2.41
C ALA A 116 9.01 -2.58 -3.05
N PHE A 117 8.89 -1.54 -2.22
CA PHE A 117 8.98 -0.14 -2.65
C PHE A 117 9.91 0.65 -1.72
N ASP A 118 10.48 1.73 -2.27
CA ASP A 118 11.13 2.79 -1.50
C ASP A 118 10.33 4.08 -1.68
N ALA A 119 10.22 4.87 -0.60
CA ALA A 119 9.38 6.06 -0.60
C ALA A 119 9.94 7.21 -1.46
N LEU A 120 11.25 7.24 -1.68
CA LEU A 120 11.95 8.22 -2.52
C LEU A 120 12.30 7.65 -3.90
N ASN A 121 11.83 6.45 -4.23
CA ASN A 121 12.25 5.71 -5.42
C ASN A 121 13.77 5.47 -5.49
N ASP A 122 14.47 5.44 -4.35
CA ASP A 122 15.89 5.11 -4.29
C ASP A 122 16.06 3.60 -4.35
N ARG A 123 16.32 3.07 -5.55
CA ARG A 123 16.46 1.63 -5.81
C ARG A 123 17.44 0.92 -4.86
N ARG A 124 18.45 1.63 -4.35
CA ARG A 124 19.45 1.10 -3.40
C ARG A 124 18.81 0.57 -2.11
N ASN A 125 17.66 1.12 -1.72
CA ASN A 125 16.90 0.70 -0.53
C ASN A 125 15.95 -0.48 -0.80
N VAL A 126 15.75 -0.86 -2.06
CA VAL A 126 14.94 -2.03 -2.46
C VAL A 126 15.82 -3.28 -2.64
N MET A 127 17.10 -3.09 -2.96
CA MET A 127 18.02 -4.19 -3.32
C MET A 127 18.11 -5.31 -2.30
N ILE A 128 18.18 -5.00 -1.00
CA ILE A 128 18.32 -6.05 0.03
C ILE A 128 17.07 -6.91 0.11
N SER A 129 15.87 -6.31 0.08
CA SER A 129 14.63 -7.08 0.09
C SER A 129 14.42 -7.85 -1.22
N LEU A 130 14.84 -7.30 -2.36
CA LEU A 130 14.84 -8.01 -3.65
C LEU A 130 15.71 -9.26 -3.56
N ILE A 131 17.00 -9.10 -3.24
CA ILE A 131 17.98 -10.18 -3.20
C ILE A 131 17.57 -11.25 -2.18
N ALA A 132 17.22 -10.84 -0.97
CA ALA A 132 16.80 -11.76 0.08
C ALA A 132 15.56 -12.55 -0.34
N SER A 133 14.58 -11.90 -0.99
CA SER A 133 13.37 -12.60 -1.40
C SER A 133 13.66 -13.70 -2.41
N LYS A 134 14.50 -13.41 -3.41
CA LYS A 134 14.91 -14.39 -4.41
C LYS A 134 15.79 -15.49 -3.82
N ALA A 135 16.74 -15.14 -2.95
CA ALA A 135 17.66 -16.08 -2.33
C ALA A 135 16.96 -17.19 -1.52
N PHE A 136 15.76 -16.90 -0.99
CA PHE A 136 14.95 -17.87 -0.25
C PHE A 136 13.81 -18.50 -1.05
N GLY A 137 13.79 -18.30 -2.38
CA GLY A 137 12.86 -18.97 -3.29
C GLY A 137 11.54 -18.23 -3.56
N GLY A 138 11.40 -16.99 -3.07
CA GLY A 138 10.28 -16.11 -3.42
C GLY A 138 10.54 -15.31 -4.69
N LYS A 139 9.50 -14.62 -5.17
CA LYS A 139 9.58 -13.62 -6.24
C LYS A 139 9.72 -12.22 -5.67
N ALA A 140 10.40 -11.34 -6.40
CA ALA A 140 10.49 -9.92 -6.07
C ALA A 140 9.66 -9.08 -7.06
N GLU A 141 8.65 -8.36 -6.55
CA GLU A 141 7.92 -7.34 -7.30
C GLU A 141 8.43 -5.96 -6.90
N CYS A 142 9.17 -5.27 -7.78
CA CYS A 142 9.73 -3.95 -7.46
C CYS A 142 8.80 -2.82 -7.91
N CYS A 143 8.54 -1.88 -7.02
CA CYS A 143 7.57 -0.82 -7.25
C CYS A 143 8.22 0.51 -7.62
N ILE A 144 7.60 1.18 -8.59
CA ILE A 144 7.72 2.60 -8.83
C ILE A 144 6.65 3.29 -7.97
N SER A 145 7.06 4.03 -6.94
CA SER A 145 6.16 4.89 -6.16
C SER A 145 5.75 6.08 -7.04
N TYR A 146 4.57 6.02 -7.65
CA TYR A 146 4.09 7.03 -8.60
C TYR A 146 3.67 8.31 -7.88
N THR A 147 3.98 9.45 -8.49
CA THR A 147 3.63 10.78 -7.98
C THR A 147 3.77 11.81 -9.11
N THR A 148 3.23 13.01 -8.92
CA THR A 148 3.34 14.11 -9.89
C THR A 148 4.07 15.30 -9.27
N SER A 149 4.96 15.93 -10.04
CA SER A 149 5.69 17.17 -9.70
C SER A 149 6.50 17.63 -10.92
N PRO A 150 7.12 18.82 -10.91
CA PRO A 150 8.03 19.26 -11.97
C PRO A 150 9.21 18.32 -12.26
N ILE A 151 9.61 17.45 -11.33
CA ILE A 151 10.76 16.55 -11.48
C ILE A 151 10.38 15.11 -11.82
N HIS A 152 9.10 14.74 -11.78
CA HIS A 152 8.64 13.36 -12.02
C HIS A 152 8.11 13.27 -13.44
N THR A 153 8.80 12.52 -14.30
CA THR A 153 8.47 12.39 -15.72
C THR A 153 8.34 10.93 -16.12
N THR A 154 7.63 10.68 -17.23
CA THR A 154 7.49 9.34 -17.81
C THR A 154 8.84 8.66 -18.02
N GLU A 155 9.83 9.39 -18.55
CA GLU A 155 11.17 8.86 -18.85
C GLU A 155 11.85 8.36 -17.58
N LYS A 156 11.72 9.08 -16.46
CA LYS A 156 12.29 8.65 -15.18
C LYS A 156 11.61 7.41 -14.62
N PHE A 157 10.29 7.29 -14.76
CA PHE A 157 9.57 6.09 -14.34
C PHE A 157 9.91 4.88 -15.21
N VAL A 158 10.04 5.09 -16.53
CA VAL A 158 10.48 4.05 -17.48
C VAL A 158 11.90 3.59 -17.18
N GLN A 159 12.82 4.52 -16.93
CA GLN A 159 14.19 4.17 -16.54
C GLN A 159 14.23 3.39 -15.23
N LEU A 160 13.43 3.78 -14.23
CA LEU A 160 13.37 3.06 -12.96
C LEU A 160 12.82 1.64 -13.13
N ALA A 161 11.81 1.42 -13.98
CA ALA A 161 11.35 0.09 -14.34
C ALA A 161 12.47 -0.75 -14.99
N ALA A 162 13.18 -0.17 -15.95
CA ALA A 162 14.29 -0.83 -16.65
C ALA A 162 15.43 -1.20 -15.69
N ASP A 163 15.80 -0.28 -14.79
CA ASP A 163 16.80 -0.50 -13.75
C ASP A 163 16.40 -1.70 -12.87
N TYR A 164 15.19 -1.70 -12.30
CA TYR A 164 14.72 -2.81 -11.47
C TYR A 164 14.67 -4.14 -12.23
N ALA A 165 14.26 -4.14 -13.50
CA ALA A 165 14.27 -5.34 -14.32
C ALA A 165 15.71 -5.86 -14.52
N SER A 166 16.66 -4.97 -14.80
CA SER A 166 18.09 -5.32 -14.94
C SER A 166 18.72 -5.83 -13.63
N GLU A 167 18.20 -5.39 -12.49
CA GLU A 167 18.59 -5.85 -11.15
C GLU A 167 17.96 -7.19 -10.75
N GLY A 168 17.10 -7.75 -11.61
CA GLY A 168 16.53 -9.08 -11.44
C GLY A 168 15.16 -9.13 -10.77
N ALA A 169 14.40 -8.03 -10.77
CA ALA A 169 12.99 -8.05 -10.39
C ALA A 169 12.21 -9.08 -11.24
N ASP A 170 11.33 -9.86 -10.62
CA ASP A 170 10.48 -10.83 -11.33
C ASP A 170 9.22 -10.18 -11.91
N ILE A 171 8.80 -9.06 -11.31
CA ILE A 171 7.62 -8.28 -11.65
C ILE A 171 7.93 -6.81 -11.35
N ILE A 172 7.41 -5.89 -12.18
CA ILE A 172 7.44 -4.45 -11.89
C ILE A 172 6.03 -3.97 -11.60
N ALA A 173 5.88 -3.03 -10.66
CA ALA A 173 4.59 -2.41 -10.38
C ALA A 173 4.67 -0.89 -10.46
N ILE A 174 3.71 -0.26 -11.16
CA ILE A 174 3.40 1.15 -10.93
C ILE A 174 2.54 1.20 -9.67
N LYS A 175 3.10 1.76 -8.60
CA LYS A 175 2.43 1.91 -7.31
C LYS A 175 1.95 3.34 -7.13
N ASP A 176 0.71 3.59 -7.53
CA ASP A 176 -0.01 4.84 -7.33
C ASP A 176 -0.82 4.80 -6.03
N MET A 177 -0.14 5.07 -4.91
CA MET A 177 -0.70 4.98 -3.56
C MET A 177 -1.72 6.09 -3.21
N ALA A 178 -1.77 7.17 -3.98
CA ALA A 178 -2.67 8.30 -3.75
C ALA A 178 -3.76 8.41 -4.81
N GLY A 179 -3.70 7.60 -5.88
CA GLY A 179 -4.67 7.61 -6.98
C GLY A 179 -4.39 8.68 -8.03
N LEU A 180 -3.16 9.19 -8.12
CA LEU A 180 -2.76 10.33 -8.93
C LEU A 180 -2.43 9.99 -10.38
N LEU A 181 -2.37 8.69 -10.74
CA LEU A 181 -2.07 8.28 -12.11
C LEU A 181 -3.28 8.59 -12.99
N ASN A 182 -3.26 9.75 -13.62
CA ASN A 182 -4.29 10.18 -14.56
C ASN A 182 -4.42 9.15 -15.70
N PRO A 183 -5.64 8.78 -16.13
CA PRO A 183 -5.84 7.79 -17.19
C PRO A 183 -5.14 8.15 -18.52
N ARG A 184 -5.01 9.44 -18.83
CA ARG A 184 -4.24 9.93 -20.00
C ARG A 184 -2.75 9.60 -19.87
N ASP A 185 -2.18 9.81 -18.69
CA ASP A 185 -0.77 9.51 -18.42
C ASP A 185 -0.53 8.00 -18.36
N ALA A 186 -1.47 7.24 -17.81
CA ALA A 186 -1.43 5.77 -17.81
C ALA A 186 -1.34 5.20 -19.23
N ALA A 187 -2.08 5.78 -20.19
CA ALA A 187 -2.05 5.37 -21.60
C ALA A 187 -0.69 5.62 -22.28
N ILE A 188 0.18 6.43 -21.66
CA ILE A 188 1.54 6.73 -22.14
C ILE A 188 2.56 5.87 -21.37
N ILE A 189 2.51 5.88 -20.04
CA ILE A 189 3.52 5.26 -19.18
C ILE A 189 3.50 3.74 -19.28
N ILE A 190 2.31 3.11 -19.30
CA ILE A 190 2.17 1.65 -19.34
C ILE A 190 2.85 1.07 -20.59
N PRO A 191 2.51 1.49 -21.82
CA PRO A 191 3.17 0.96 -23.01
C PRO A 191 4.64 1.37 -23.11
N ALA A 192 5.04 2.53 -22.56
CA ALA A 192 6.44 2.92 -22.51
C ALA A 192 7.27 1.98 -21.63
N ILE A 193 6.81 1.65 -20.42
CA ILE A 193 7.46 0.67 -19.55
C ILE A 193 7.51 -0.71 -20.22
N LYS A 194 6.39 -1.17 -20.79
CA LYS A 194 6.30 -2.48 -21.46
C LYS A 194 7.23 -2.65 -22.66
N LYS A 195 7.75 -1.57 -23.24
CA LYS A 195 8.77 -1.62 -24.30
C LYS A 195 10.17 -1.89 -23.74
N GLU A 196 10.46 -1.44 -22.52
CA GLU A 196 11.78 -1.55 -21.89
C GLU A 196 11.94 -2.81 -21.04
N ILE A 197 10.84 -3.42 -20.57
CA ILE A 197 10.89 -4.59 -19.69
C ILE A 197 10.18 -5.80 -20.31
N SER A 198 10.74 -6.99 -20.06
CA SER A 198 10.13 -8.27 -20.44
C SER A 198 9.33 -8.93 -19.31
N VAL A 199 9.51 -8.47 -18.07
CA VAL A 199 8.79 -8.99 -16.89
C VAL A 199 7.37 -8.42 -16.82
N PRO A 200 6.44 -9.08 -16.11
CA PRO A 200 5.07 -8.57 -15.98
C PRO A 200 5.01 -7.20 -15.31
N LEU A 201 4.08 -6.38 -15.77
CA LEU A 201 3.77 -5.06 -15.22
C LEU A 201 2.42 -5.09 -14.50
N THR A 202 2.44 -4.74 -13.21
CA THR A 202 1.26 -4.53 -12.38
C THR A 202 0.88 -3.06 -12.32
N VAL A 203 -0.41 -2.76 -12.52
CA VAL A 203 -0.99 -1.44 -12.23
C VAL A 203 -1.68 -1.49 -10.86
N HIS A 204 -1.13 -0.74 -9.92
CA HIS A 204 -1.71 -0.51 -8.59
C HIS A 204 -2.12 0.95 -8.48
N SER A 205 -3.42 1.22 -8.37
CA SER A 205 -3.92 2.59 -8.20
C SER A 205 -5.07 2.61 -7.19
N HIS A 206 -5.06 3.64 -6.35
CA HIS A 206 -6.18 3.96 -5.45
C HIS A 206 -7.22 4.81 -6.19
N SER A 207 -8.47 4.78 -5.74
CA SER A 207 -9.59 5.48 -6.39
C SER A 207 -9.85 6.88 -5.82
N THR A 208 -8.95 7.43 -5.00
CA THR A 208 -9.22 8.60 -4.13
C THR A 208 -9.72 9.82 -4.90
N VAL A 209 -9.05 10.13 -6.02
CA VAL A 209 -9.38 11.28 -6.90
C VAL A 209 -10.24 10.85 -8.10
N GLY A 210 -10.78 9.63 -8.09
CA GLY A 210 -11.62 9.10 -9.16
C GLY A 210 -10.87 8.74 -10.44
N TYR A 211 -9.58 8.43 -10.37
CA TYR A 211 -8.82 7.90 -11.51
C TYR A 211 -8.73 6.38 -11.51
N GLY A 212 -8.65 5.73 -10.34
CA GLY A 212 -8.33 4.31 -10.19
C GLY A 212 -9.05 3.37 -11.15
N GLU A 213 -10.39 3.44 -11.23
CA GLU A 213 -11.19 2.54 -12.08
C GLU A 213 -10.94 2.78 -13.58
N THR A 214 -10.83 4.04 -13.99
CA THR A 214 -10.52 4.38 -15.38
C THR A 214 -9.07 4.05 -15.73
N THR A 215 -8.14 4.18 -14.79
CA THR A 215 -6.75 3.76 -14.94
C THR A 215 -6.63 2.23 -15.02
N ALA A 216 -7.47 1.47 -14.32
CA ALA A 216 -7.58 0.02 -14.51
C ALA A 216 -8.08 -0.31 -15.93
N LEU A 217 -9.13 0.38 -16.42
CA LEU A 217 -9.60 0.24 -17.79
C LEU A 217 -8.49 0.55 -18.82
N VAL A 218 -7.75 1.63 -18.61
CA VAL A 218 -6.59 1.97 -19.46
C VAL A 218 -5.51 0.88 -19.35
N GLY A 219 -5.21 0.35 -18.17
CA GLY A 219 -4.29 -0.78 -18.02
C GLY A 219 -4.70 -2.01 -18.83
N LEU A 220 -5.99 -2.37 -18.79
CA LEU A 220 -6.56 -3.43 -19.62
C LEU A 220 -6.33 -3.14 -21.10
N MET A 221 -6.51 -1.91 -21.57
CA MET A 221 -6.40 -1.57 -22.98
C MET A 221 -4.95 -1.41 -23.47
N PHE A 222 -4.03 -0.93 -22.62
CA PHE A 222 -2.69 -0.48 -23.02
C PHE A 222 -1.54 -1.40 -22.62
N GLY A 223 -1.84 -2.65 -22.24
CA GLY A 223 -0.83 -3.71 -22.16
C GLY A 223 -0.33 -4.03 -20.75
N ALA A 224 -1.04 -3.63 -19.69
CA ALA A 224 -0.76 -4.18 -18.37
C ALA A 224 -0.99 -5.70 -18.35
N ASP A 225 -0.17 -6.41 -17.58
CA ASP A 225 -0.30 -7.86 -17.37
C ASP A 225 -1.12 -8.16 -16.11
N ARG A 226 -1.09 -7.25 -15.14
CA ARG A 226 -1.74 -7.41 -13.85
C ARG A 226 -2.41 -6.12 -13.39
N ILE A 227 -3.56 -6.22 -12.71
CA ILE A 227 -4.27 -5.09 -12.11
C ILE A 227 -4.63 -5.46 -10.68
N ASP A 228 -4.29 -4.56 -9.75
CA ASP A 228 -4.71 -4.70 -8.36
C ASP A 228 -6.15 -4.23 -8.18
N VAL A 229 -6.96 -5.07 -7.53
CA VAL A 229 -8.39 -4.85 -7.29
C VAL A 229 -8.76 -5.16 -5.84
N ALA A 230 -9.94 -4.72 -5.42
CA ALA A 230 -10.56 -5.16 -4.17
C ALA A 230 -12.01 -5.57 -4.42
N VAL A 231 -12.58 -6.41 -3.56
CA VAL A 231 -14.01 -6.75 -3.61
C VAL A 231 -14.83 -5.54 -3.14
N GLY A 232 -15.98 -5.29 -3.77
CA GLY A 232 -16.78 -4.08 -3.65
C GLY A 232 -16.91 -3.45 -2.24
N PRO A 233 -17.22 -4.22 -1.18
CA PRO A 233 -17.32 -3.67 0.17
C PRO A 233 -16.02 -3.09 0.68
N PHE A 234 -14.86 -3.44 0.13
CA PHE A 234 -13.57 -2.84 0.50
C PHE A 234 -12.90 -2.16 -0.69
N ALA A 235 -13.65 -1.75 -1.70
CA ALA A 235 -13.19 -1.04 -2.90
C ALA A 235 -13.60 0.45 -2.91
N GLY A 236 -13.08 1.19 -3.89
CA GLY A 236 -13.37 2.60 -4.16
C GLY A 236 -12.84 3.58 -3.10
N GLY A 237 -12.99 4.88 -3.35
CA GLY A 237 -12.47 5.93 -2.47
C GLY A 237 -10.96 5.77 -2.23
N SER A 238 -10.52 5.71 -0.97
CA SER A 238 -9.11 5.48 -0.62
C SER A 238 -8.61 4.04 -0.90
N SER A 239 -9.45 3.17 -1.45
CA SER A 239 -9.10 1.79 -1.80
C SER A 239 -8.96 1.61 -3.31
N HIS A 240 -9.03 0.38 -3.80
CA HIS A 240 -8.79 -0.03 -5.18
C HIS A 240 -10.08 -0.13 -6.00
N PRO A 241 -9.98 -0.21 -7.33
CA PRO A 241 -11.11 -0.50 -8.20
C PRO A 241 -11.83 -1.81 -7.80
N PRO A 242 -13.18 -1.85 -7.83
CA PRO A 242 -13.94 -3.04 -7.50
C PRO A 242 -13.74 -4.14 -8.56
N VAL A 243 -13.38 -5.35 -8.12
CA VAL A 243 -13.17 -6.50 -9.03
C VAL A 243 -14.43 -6.82 -9.83
N GLU A 244 -15.61 -6.63 -9.25
CA GLU A 244 -16.90 -6.86 -9.91
C GLU A 244 -17.03 -6.03 -11.19
N LEU A 245 -16.50 -4.80 -11.18
CA LEU A 245 -16.53 -3.91 -12.34
C LEU A 245 -15.37 -4.19 -13.30
N VAL A 246 -14.15 -4.36 -12.77
CA VAL A 246 -12.94 -4.57 -13.60
C VAL A 246 -13.01 -5.90 -14.36
N ALA A 247 -13.56 -6.95 -13.76
CA ALA A 247 -13.80 -8.23 -14.43
C ALA A 247 -14.72 -8.07 -15.65
N VAL A 248 -15.82 -7.31 -15.50
CA VAL A 248 -16.72 -7.04 -16.63
C VAL A 248 -16.03 -6.15 -17.69
N MET A 249 -15.25 -5.13 -17.29
CA MET A 249 -14.45 -4.35 -18.24
C MET A 249 -13.52 -5.24 -19.08
N ALA A 250 -12.85 -6.22 -18.46
CA ALA A 250 -12.00 -7.18 -19.16
C ALA A 250 -12.80 -8.05 -20.15
N GLU A 251 -13.99 -8.52 -19.75
CA GLU A 251 -14.88 -9.32 -20.62
C GLU A 251 -15.40 -8.52 -21.82
N ARG A 252 -15.80 -7.27 -21.61
CA ARG A 252 -16.21 -6.36 -22.70
C ARG A 252 -15.07 -6.10 -23.69
N LEU A 253 -13.82 -6.19 -23.25
CA LEU A 253 -12.63 -6.11 -24.08
C LEU A 253 -12.18 -7.46 -24.67
N GLY A 254 -12.86 -8.57 -24.36
CA GLY A 254 -12.49 -9.91 -24.80
C GLY A 254 -11.18 -10.42 -24.16
N ILE A 255 -10.86 -9.95 -22.95
CA ILE A 255 -9.68 -10.34 -22.18
C ILE A 255 -10.09 -11.36 -21.12
N ASP A 256 -9.41 -12.50 -21.10
CA ASP A 256 -9.65 -13.58 -20.12
C ASP A 256 -8.99 -13.22 -18.77
N HIS A 257 -9.81 -13.09 -17.73
CA HIS A 257 -9.37 -12.85 -16.35
C HIS A 257 -9.39 -14.12 -15.48
N GLY A 258 -10.11 -15.16 -15.92
CA GLY A 258 -10.16 -16.47 -15.26
C GLY A 258 -10.91 -16.53 -13.91
N LEU A 259 -11.62 -15.49 -13.50
CA LEU A 259 -12.32 -15.45 -12.21
C LEU A 259 -13.77 -15.94 -12.27
N ASN A 260 -14.26 -16.46 -11.15
CA ASN A 260 -15.65 -16.89 -10.95
C ASN A 260 -16.49 -15.79 -10.29
N HIS A 261 -17.40 -15.19 -11.05
CA HIS A 261 -18.29 -14.13 -10.57
C HIS A 261 -19.21 -14.54 -9.42
N GLU A 262 -19.72 -15.77 -9.40
CA GLU A 262 -20.60 -16.23 -8.32
C GLU A 262 -19.85 -16.30 -6.98
N ALA A 263 -18.60 -16.75 -7.02
CA ALA A 263 -17.74 -16.77 -5.83
C ALA A 263 -17.39 -15.34 -5.37
N ILE A 264 -17.13 -14.41 -6.30
CA ILE A 264 -16.96 -12.99 -5.99
C ILE A 264 -18.23 -12.43 -5.30
N GLN A 265 -19.43 -12.76 -5.76
CA GLN A 265 -20.68 -12.32 -5.12
C GLN A 265 -20.85 -12.87 -3.70
N ARG A 266 -20.43 -14.12 -3.44
CA ARG A 266 -20.42 -14.69 -2.08
C ARG A 266 -19.43 -13.96 -1.17
N ALA A 267 -18.21 -13.74 -1.66
CA ALA A 267 -17.18 -12.97 -0.94
C ALA A 267 -17.70 -11.55 -0.63
N GLN A 268 -18.28 -10.86 -1.61
CA GLN A 268 -18.89 -9.53 -1.43
C GLN A 268 -19.95 -9.54 -0.34
N LYS A 269 -20.88 -10.51 -0.34
CA LYS A 269 -21.91 -10.61 0.70
C LYS A 269 -21.27 -10.76 2.10
N LYS A 270 -20.31 -11.67 2.24
CA LYS A 270 -19.60 -11.90 3.51
C LYS A 270 -18.83 -10.66 3.96
N LEU A 271 -18.16 -9.97 3.04
CA LEU A 271 -17.37 -8.79 3.33
C LEU A 271 -18.23 -7.58 3.71
N PHE A 272 -19.48 -7.46 3.24
CA PHE A 272 -20.43 -6.48 3.77
C PHE A 272 -20.77 -6.73 5.23
N GLU A 273 -20.94 -8.00 5.65
CA GLU A 273 -21.16 -8.35 7.07
C GLU A 273 -19.95 -7.94 7.91
N VAL A 274 -18.74 -8.25 7.43
CA VAL A 274 -17.48 -7.85 8.09
C VAL A 274 -17.34 -6.33 8.18
N ARG A 275 -17.58 -5.59 7.10
CA ARG A 275 -17.46 -4.13 7.08
C ARG A 275 -18.43 -3.46 8.04
N LYS A 276 -19.68 -3.96 8.12
CA LYS A 276 -20.67 -3.49 9.12
C LYS A 276 -20.19 -3.71 10.56
N ALA A 277 -19.58 -4.85 10.86
CA ALA A 277 -18.99 -5.10 12.17
C ALA A 277 -17.82 -4.17 12.52
N LEU A 278 -17.20 -3.56 11.50
CA LEU A 278 -16.09 -2.60 11.63
C LEU A 278 -16.54 -1.13 11.59
N ALA A 279 -17.85 -0.86 11.67
CA ALA A 279 -18.43 0.49 11.55
C ALA A 279 -17.75 1.55 12.44
N LYS A 280 -17.29 1.18 13.64
CA LYS A 280 -16.58 2.10 14.56
C LYS A 280 -15.27 2.66 14.00
N PHE A 281 -14.68 2.01 13.00
CA PHE A 281 -13.42 2.41 12.36
C PHE A 281 -13.61 2.91 10.93
N ASP A 282 -14.85 2.89 10.43
CA ASP A 282 -15.18 3.24 9.07
C ASP A 282 -15.79 4.65 9.02
N SER A 283 -15.10 5.60 8.38
CA SER A 283 -15.63 6.96 8.20
C SER A 283 -16.87 7.02 7.31
N SER A 284 -17.16 5.95 6.56
CA SER A 284 -18.33 5.79 5.68
C SER A 284 -19.37 4.80 6.21
N ALA A 285 -19.32 4.41 7.50
CA ALA A 285 -20.24 3.45 8.09
C ALA A 285 -21.73 3.76 7.86
N ASN A 286 -22.10 5.05 7.80
CA ASN A 286 -23.47 5.50 7.57
C ASN A 286 -23.88 5.58 6.09
N ASN A 287 -22.94 5.38 5.17
CA ASN A 287 -23.16 5.48 3.73
C ASN A 287 -22.27 4.47 3.00
N LEU A 288 -22.46 3.19 3.31
CA LEU A 288 -21.77 2.10 2.63
C LEU A 288 -22.22 2.00 1.16
N PRO A 289 -21.32 1.60 0.24
CA PRO A 289 -21.71 1.34 -1.14
C PRO A 289 -22.73 0.20 -1.21
N LYS A 290 -23.53 0.20 -2.28
CA LYS A 290 -24.45 -0.88 -2.62
C LYS A 290 -23.66 -2.04 -3.24
N PRO A 291 -24.12 -3.29 -3.08
CA PRO A 291 -23.54 -4.42 -3.79
C PRO A 291 -23.58 -4.21 -5.30
N ILE A 292 -22.47 -4.49 -5.98
CA ILE A 292 -22.41 -4.55 -7.45
C ILE A 292 -22.95 -5.93 -7.87
N PRO A 293 -24.05 -6.02 -8.62
CA PRO A 293 -24.68 -7.30 -8.95
C PRO A 293 -23.91 -8.05 -10.03
N ASN A 294 -24.14 -9.37 -10.11
CA ASN A 294 -23.77 -10.19 -11.26
C ASN A 294 -25.00 -11.01 -11.70
N PRO A 295 -25.44 -10.92 -12.97
CA PRO A 295 -24.90 -10.06 -14.03
C PRO A 295 -25.14 -8.57 -13.76
N LEU A 296 -24.33 -7.70 -14.38
CA LEU A 296 -24.58 -6.25 -14.36
C LEU A 296 -25.84 -5.91 -15.18
N PRO A 297 -26.62 -4.88 -14.78
CA PRO A 297 -27.70 -4.35 -15.59
C PRO A 297 -27.18 -3.86 -16.95
N GLN A 298 -27.98 -4.02 -18.01
CA GLN A 298 -27.59 -3.58 -19.35
C GLN A 298 -27.19 -2.10 -19.39
N THR A 299 -27.89 -1.23 -18.63
CA THR A 299 -27.57 0.20 -18.53
C THR A 299 -26.16 0.48 -18.00
N ASP A 300 -25.62 -0.41 -17.17
CA ASP A 300 -24.27 -0.26 -16.62
C ASP A 300 -23.22 -0.83 -17.59
N ILE A 301 -23.56 -1.92 -18.30
CA ILE A 301 -22.77 -2.44 -19.41
C ILE A 301 -22.62 -1.37 -20.50
N ASP A 302 -23.70 -0.67 -20.86
CA ASP A 302 -23.67 0.39 -21.87
C ASP A 302 -22.74 1.55 -21.46
N LYS A 303 -22.67 1.87 -20.17
CA LYS A 303 -21.72 2.86 -19.64
C LYS A 303 -20.27 2.39 -19.72
N ILE A 304 -20.01 1.10 -19.44
CA ILE A 304 -18.67 0.50 -19.59
C ILE A 304 -18.25 0.53 -21.06
N ASP A 305 -19.14 0.14 -21.98
CA ASP A 305 -18.89 0.17 -23.42
C ASP A 305 -18.65 1.60 -23.91
N LYS A 306 -19.43 2.58 -23.44
CA LYS A 306 -19.18 4.01 -23.71
C LYS A 306 -17.79 4.43 -23.22
N ALA A 307 -17.41 4.07 -22.00
CA ALA A 307 -16.09 4.41 -21.45
C ALA A 307 -14.94 3.79 -22.27
N ILE A 308 -15.08 2.53 -22.70
CA ILE A 308 -14.12 1.87 -23.60
C ILE A 308 -13.97 2.66 -24.90
N GLU A 309 -15.08 3.04 -25.54
CA GLU A 309 -15.06 3.81 -26.80
C GLU A 309 -14.44 5.20 -26.63
N LEU A 310 -14.68 5.85 -25.50
CA LEU A 310 -14.08 7.15 -25.19
C LEU A 310 -12.56 7.04 -25.01
N VAL A 311 -12.09 6.00 -24.30
CA VAL A 311 -10.65 5.73 -24.18
C VAL A 311 -10.02 5.44 -25.55
N ARG A 312 -10.69 4.68 -26.43
CA ARG A 312 -10.23 4.44 -27.81
C ARG A 312 -10.08 5.74 -28.61
N LYS A 313 -10.95 6.71 -28.38
CA LYS A 313 -10.93 8.03 -29.02
C LYS A 313 -9.96 9.02 -28.35
N GLY A 314 -9.34 8.65 -27.23
CA GLY A 314 -8.47 9.52 -26.45
C GLY A 314 -9.20 10.53 -25.56
N ASP A 315 -10.52 10.38 -25.36
CA ASP A 315 -11.32 11.21 -24.46
C ASP A 315 -11.35 10.61 -23.05
N PHE A 316 -10.18 10.65 -22.40
CA PHE A 316 -9.98 10.10 -21.06
C PHE A 316 -10.81 10.80 -19.99
N ASP A 317 -11.11 12.09 -20.16
CA ASP A 317 -11.82 12.90 -19.19
C ASP A 317 -13.33 12.58 -19.18
N GLU A 318 -13.96 12.39 -20.34
CA GLU A 318 -15.34 11.88 -20.43
C GLU A 318 -15.43 10.40 -20.03
N ALA A 319 -14.41 9.59 -20.34
CA ALA A 319 -14.35 8.19 -19.89
C ALA A 319 -14.33 8.12 -18.36
N ARG A 320 -13.49 8.94 -17.72
CA ARG A 320 -13.43 9.10 -16.26
C ARG A 320 -14.79 9.50 -15.70
N ARG A 321 -15.42 10.55 -16.23
CA ARG A 321 -16.74 11.00 -15.77
C ARG A 321 -17.79 9.89 -15.87
N THR A 322 -17.82 9.16 -16.98
CA THR A 322 -18.75 8.04 -17.18
C THR A 322 -18.58 6.94 -16.11
N ILE A 323 -17.34 6.58 -15.76
CA ILE A 323 -17.06 5.58 -14.73
C ILE A 323 -17.31 6.13 -13.31
N VAL A 324 -16.95 7.37 -13.03
CA VAL A 324 -17.23 8.02 -11.74
C VAL A 324 -18.74 8.12 -11.48
N ASP A 325 -19.54 8.43 -12.49
CA ASP A 325 -21.00 8.45 -12.38
C ASP A 325 -21.57 7.07 -12.06
N LEU A 326 -21.02 6.02 -12.68
CA LEU A 326 -21.38 4.64 -12.36
C LEU A 326 -21.02 4.27 -10.92
N MET A 327 -19.80 4.58 -10.48
CA MET A 327 -19.37 4.34 -9.09
C MET A 327 -20.22 5.12 -8.08
N THR A 328 -20.54 6.37 -8.38
CA THR A 328 -21.40 7.22 -7.52
C THR A 328 -22.82 6.65 -7.44
N PHE A 329 -23.36 6.09 -8.52
CA PHE A 329 -24.66 5.42 -8.52
C PHE A 329 -24.70 4.22 -7.56
N TYR A 330 -23.60 3.47 -7.48
CA TYR A 330 -23.40 2.40 -6.51
C TYR A 330 -23.07 2.91 -5.09
N GLY A 331 -23.06 4.22 -4.85
CA GLY A 331 -22.87 4.80 -3.52
C GLY A 331 -21.41 4.87 -3.07
N TYR A 332 -20.45 4.68 -3.97
CA TYR A 332 -19.04 4.94 -3.66
C TYR A 332 -18.80 6.45 -3.45
N PRO A 333 -17.81 6.84 -2.64
CA PRO A 333 -17.48 8.25 -2.41
C PRO A 333 -17.16 8.97 -3.72
N LYS A 334 -17.60 10.23 -3.82
CA LYS A 334 -17.17 11.10 -4.91
C LYS A 334 -15.65 11.33 -4.85
N PRO A 335 -15.00 11.62 -5.99
CA PRO A 335 -13.59 11.99 -6.04
C PRO A 335 -13.24 13.12 -5.06
N ASP A 336 -12.16 12.94 -4.28
CA ASP A 336 -11.57 14.01 -3.46
C ASP A 336 -10.48 14.73 -4.25
N GLU A 337 -10.89 15.66 -5.12
CA GLU A 337 -9.96 16.35 -6.03
C GLU A 337 -8.93 17.22 -5.30
N ALA A 338 -9.15 17.57 -4.02
CA ALA A 338 -8.14 18.27 -3.22
C ALA A 338 -6.86 17.44 -3.04
N GLN A 339 -6.93 16.11 -3.21
CA GLN A 339 -5.74 15.25 -3.17
C GLN A 339 -4.89 15.32 -4.44
N LEU A 340 -5.36 15.91 -5.54
CA LEU A 340 -4.50 16.16 -6.71
C LEU A 340 -3.34 17.11 -6.35
N ASP A 341 -3.63 18.10 -5.49
CA ASP A 341 -2.64 19.06 -4.99
C ASP A 341 -1.92 18.56 -3.73
N ALA A 342 -2.67 18.10 -2.73
CA ALA A 342 -2.09 17.69 -1.44
C ALA A 342 -1.33 16.35 -1.53
N GLN A 343 -1.74 15.47 -2.45
CA GLN A 343 -1.14 14.15 -2.71
C GLN A 343 -1.04 13.24 -1.47
N VAL A 344 -1.89 13.46 -0.47
CA VAL A 344 -1.87 12.67 0.77
C VAL A 344 -2.60 11.34 0.53
N PRO A 345 -1.94 10.17 0.72
CA PRO A 345 -2.61 8.89 0.59
C PRO A 345 -3.77 8.77 1.58
N GLY A 346 -4.86 8.11 1.17
CA GLY A 346 -6.10 8.05 1.98
C GLY A 346 -5.90 7.50 3.38
N GLY A 347 -5.08 6.44 3.55
CA GLY A 347 -4.76 5.88 4.86
C GLY A 347 -4.03 6.88 5.79
N MET A 348 -3.17 7.74 5.23
CA MET A 348 -2.51 8.80 6.00
C MET A 348 -3.51 9.91 6.36
N LEU A 349 -4.37 10.32 5.43
CA LEU A 349 -5.37 11.37 5.66
C LEU A 349 -6.32 10.98 6.81
N SER A 350 -6.77 9.72 6.84
CA SER A 350 -7.59 9.18 7.92
C SER A 350 -6.87 9.20 9.26
N ASN A 351 -5.59 8.79 9.28
CA ASN A 351 -4.76 8.83 10.49
C ASN A 351 -4.54 10.26 11.01
N LEU A 352 -4.19 11.21 10.12
CA LEU A 352 -4.00 12.62 10.47
C LEU A 352 -5.30 13.23 11.03
N ARG A 353 -6.44 12.93 10.42
CA ARG A 353 -7.77 13.34 10.92
C ARG A 353 -8.03 12.84 12.34
N ASN A 354 -7.71 11.58 12.62
CA ASN A 354 -7.89 11.00 13.96
C ASN A 354 -6.96 11.65 14.99
N GLN A 355 -5.68 11.83 14.65
CA GLN A 355 -4.72 12.53 15.52
C GLN A 355 -5.17 13.96 15.85
N LEU A 356 -5.64 14.72 14.86
CA LEU A 356 -6.15 16.08 15.07
C LEU A 356 -7.44 16.10 15.90
N LYS A 357 -8.30 15.09 15.80
CA LYS A 357 -9.48 14.95 16.67
C LYS A 357 -9.09 14.71 18.13
N GLU A 358 -8.11 13.84 18.39
CA GLU A 358 -7.63 13.53 19.75
C GLU A 358 -7.11 14.77 20.48
N VAL A 359 -6.52 15.72 19.75
CA VAL A 359 -6.01 16.98 20.32
C VAL A 359 -6.95 18.18 20.12
N ASN A 360 -8.19 17.97 19.69
CA ASN A 360 -9.20 19.02 19.42
C ASN A 360 -8.74 20.11 18.42
N GLN A 361 -8.01 19.72 17.37
CA GLN A 361 -7.48 20.60 16.33
C GLN A 361 -7.90 20.21 14.90
N LEU A 362 -9.00 19.48 14.75
CA LEU A 362 -9.49 19.04 13.43
C LEU A 362 -9.73 20.22 12.45
N GLN A 363 -10.10 21.39 12.97
CA GLN A 363 -10.27 22.62 12.22
C GLN A 363 -9.03 23.09 11.46
N LEU A 364 -7.83 22.65 11.88
CA LEU A 364 -6.57 23.01 11.22
C LEU A 364 -6.28 22.16 9.97
N LEU A 365 -7.03 21.08 9.74
CA LEU A 365 -6.76 20.14 8.66
C LEU A 365 -6.63 20.81 7.27
N PRO A 366 -7.51 21.73 6.84
CA PRO A 366 -7.37 22.39 5.54
C PRO A 366 -6.03 23.13 5.39
N GLN A 367 -5.64 23.90 6.41
CA GLN A 367 -4.37 24.63 6.42
C GLN A 367 -3.16 23.68 6.44
N ILE A 368 -3.28 22.55 7.12
CA ILE A 368 -2.24 21.51 7.13
C ILE A 368 -2.07 20.88 5.74
N LEU A 369 -3.16 20.60 5.03
CA LEU A 369 -3.08 20.02 3.67
C LEU A 369 -2.43 20.99 2.66
N GLU A 370 -2.75 22.28 2.74
CA GLU A 370 -2.05 23.31 1.96
C GLU A 370 -0.56 23.37 2.32
N GLU A 371 -0.24 23.30 3.61
CA GLU A 371 1.16 23.30 4.06
C GLU A 371 1.92 22.03 3.65
N VAL A 372 1.27 20.87 3.56
CA VAL A 372 1.87 19.62 3.07
C VAL A 372 2.42 19.82 1.66
N ALA A 373 1.67 20.45 0.76
CA ALA A 373 2.14 20.70 -0.61
C ALA A 373 3.40 21.59 -0.63
N ARG A 374 3.45 22.63 0.22
CA ARG A 374 4.62 23.51 0.36
C ARG A 374 5.83 22.80 0.97
N VAL A 375 5.64 22.04 2.05
CA VAL A 375 6.71 21.28 2.70
C VAL A 375 7.26 20.20 1.76
N ARG A 376 6.39 19.55 0.98
CA ARG A 376 6.79 18.60 -0.06
C ARG A 376 7.65 19.26 -1.12
N ALA A 377 7.28 20.44 -1.61
CA ALA A 377 8.09 21.18 -2.58
C ALA A 377 9.47 21.53 -2.01
N ASP A 378 9.52 22.09 -0.80
CA ASP A 378 10.78 22.48 -0.14
C ASP A 378 11.71 21.30 0.15
N SER A 379 11.15 20.10 0.34
CA SER A 379 11.91 18.86 0.61
C SER A 379 12.28 18.07 -0.65
N GLY A 380 12.19 18.68 -1.84
CA GLY A 380 12.64 18.06 -3.10
C GLY A 380 11.60 17.11 -3.69
N TYR A 381 10.32 17.41 -3.50
CA TYR A 381 9.17 16.68 -4.05
C TYR A 381 9.16 15.17 -3.76
N PRO A 382 9.39 14.69 -2.52
CA PRO A 382 9.31 13.25 -2.25
C PRO A 382 7.91 12.71 -2.66
N PRO A 383 7.83 11.52 -3.29
CA PRO A 383 6.56 10.78 -3.33
C PRO A 383 6.03 10.63 -1.90
N LEU A 384 4.74 10.93 -1.68
CA LEU A 384 4.14 10.82 -0.35
C LEU A 384 3.62 9.41 -0.13
N VAL A 385 4.49 8.54 0.39
CA VAL A 385 4.15 7.19 0.84
C VAL A 385 4.88 6.91 2.15
N THR A 386 4.55 5.86 2.89
CA THR A 386 5.25 5.60 4.16
C THR A 386 6.75 5.36 3.93
N PRO A 387 7.67 6.03 4.64
CA PRO A 387 7.43 6.98 5.74
C PRO A 387 7.39 8.46 5.34
N THR A 388 7.79 8.85 4.13
CA THR A 388 7.89 10.26 3.70
C THR A 388 6.57 11.02 3.87
N SER A 389 5.43 10.36 3.63
CA SER A 389 4.10 10.94 3.82
C SER A 389 3.91 11.42 5.27
N GLN A 390 4.23 10.58 6.25
CA GLN A 390 4.12 10.93 7.67
C GLN A 390 5.12 12.00 8.08
N ILE A 391 6.37 11.91 7.59
CA ILE A 391 7.42 12.89 7.87
C ILE A 391 7.02 14.29 7.39
N VAL A 392 6.56 14.40 6.14
CA VAL A 392 6.09 15.67 5.55
C VAL A 392 4.82 16.16 6.26
N GLY A 393 3.86 15.27 6.52
CA GLY A 393 2.61 15.61 7.21
C GLY A 393 2.81 16.15 8.62
N SER A 394 3.65 15.49 9.42
CA SER A 394 3.97 15.95 10.77
C SER A 394 4.71 17.29 10.75
N GLN A 395 5.64 17.49 9.81
CA GLN A 395 6.33 18.77 9.67
C GLN A 395 5.36 19.89 9.25
N ALA A 396 4.42 19.62 8.36
CA ALA A 396 3.37 20.57 7.98
C ALA A 396 2.46 20.93 9.17
N ALA A 397 2.07 19.93 9.97
CA ALA A 397 1.30 20.16 11.19
C ALA A 397 2.04 21.07 12.18
N PHE A 398 3.34 20.85 12.40
CA PHE A 398 4.16 21.74 13.25
C PHE A 398 4.22 23.17 12.72
N ASN A 399 4.38 23.35 11.41
CA ASN A 399 4.41 24.68 10.79
C ASN A 399 3.10 25.44 11.03
N VAL A 400 1.94 24.78 10.87
CA VAL A 400 0.62 25.38 11.10
C VAL A 400 0.38 25.65 12.58
N GLN A 401 0.63 24.68 13.45
CA GLN A 401 0.40 24.80 14.90
C GLN A 401 1.25 25.90 15.55
N THR A 402 2.48 26.09 15.07
CA THR A 402 3.38 27.13 15.60
C THR A 402 3.19 28.50 14.94
N GLY A 403 2.44 28.58 13.84
CA GLY A 403 2.27 29.78 13.04
C GLY A 403 3.54 30.23 12.29
N GLN A 404 4.59 29.41 12.27
CA GLN A 404 5.87 29.76 11.64
C GLN A 404 6.52 28.52 11.00
N ARG A 405 6.79 28.60 9.70
CA ARG A 405 7.43 27.50 8.95
C ARG A 405 8.81 27.18 9.52
N TYR A 406 9.06 25.90 9.79
CA TYR A 406 10.35 25.35 10.23
C TYR A 406 10.90 25.95 11.55
N LYS A 407 10.04 26.54 12.38
CA LYS A 407 10.41 26.94 13.75
C LYS A 407 10.80 25.73 14.60
N ILE A 408 10.05 24.64 14.45
CA ILE A 408 10.36 23.33 15.01
C ILE A 408 10.50 22.38 13.83
N VAL A 409 11.64 21.69 13.76
CA VAL A 409 11.92 20.72 12.69
C VAL A 409 12.22 19.36 13.31
N SER A 410 11.45 18.34 12.93
CA SER A 410 11.64 16.99 13.47
C SER A 410 12.97 16.38 13.02
N ARG A 411 13.48 15.43 13.80
CA ARG A 411 14.70 14.71 13.44
C ARG A 411 14.51 13.94 12.13
N GLU A 412 13.36 13.29 11.97
CA GLU A 412 13.01 12.51 10.79
C GLU A 412 12.98 13.37 9.54
N PHE A 413 12.45 14.61 9.63
CA PHE A 413 12.45 15.54 8.51
C PHE A 413 13.87 15.96 8.14
N LYS A 414 14.70 16.32 9.14
CA LYS A 414 16.13 16.63 8.91
C LYS A 414 16.88 15.47 8.26
N ASP A 415 16.67 14.26 8.76
CA ASP A 415 17.31 13.05 8.25
C ASP A 415 16.85 12.74 6.81
N MET A 416 15.57 12.92 6.49
CA MET A 416 15.03 12.74 5.14
C MET A 416 15.66 13.73 4.15
N VAL A 417 15.65 15.04 4.43
CA VAL A 417 16.21 16.05 3.51
C VAL A 417 17.73 15.94 3.34
N ARG A 418 18.43 15.36 4.33
CA ARG A 418 19.86 15.02 4.25
C ARG A 418 20.15 13.72 3.49
N GLY A 419 19.14 12.91 3.20
CA GLY A 419 19.27 11.68 2.42
C GLY A 419 19.35 10.38 3.22
N ARG A 420 19.04 10.37 4.52
CA ARG A 420 19.09 9.16 5.37
C ARG A 420 18.06 8.11 4.93
N TYR A 421 16.96 8.53 4.35
CA TYR A 421 15.85 7.68 3.89
C TYR A 421 15.94 7.29 2.41
N GLY A 422 17.04 7.65 1.74
CA GLY A 422 17.17 7.62 0.28
C GLY A 422 17.42 9.03 -0.27
N ARG A 423 17.75 9.15 -1.56
CA ARG A 423 18.05 10.44 -2.19
C ARG A 423 16.77 11.22 -2.51
N PRO A 424 16.50 12.36 -1.84
CA PRO A 424 15.41 13.23 -2.26
C PRO A 424 15.73 13.89 -3.61
N GLY A 425 14.74 14.53 -4.22
CA GLY A 425 14.96 15.42 -5.35
C GLY A 425 15.82 16.65 -4.98
N PRO A 426 16.02 17.58 -5.92
CA PRO A 426 16.82 18.78 -5.66
C PRO A 426 16.28 19.60 -4.48
N ILE A 427 17.17 19.98 -3.56
CA ILE A 427 16.90 20.84 -2.40
C ILE A 427 18.01 21.89 -2.34
N SER A 428 17.65 23.16 -2.13
CA SER A 428 18.62 24.24 -2.04
C SER A 428 19.52 24.11 -0.81
N GLU A 429 20.78 24.51 -0.94
CA GLU A 429 21.73 24.49 0.19
C GLU A 429 21.29 25.43 1.31
N GLU A 430 20.68 26.57 0.96
CA GLU A 430 20.11 27.52 1.92
C GLU A 430 19.03 26.87 2.77
N PHE A 431 18.07 26.18 2.13
CA PHE A 431 17.01 25.48 2.85
C PHE A 431 17.58 24.35 3.71
N LEU A 432 18.52 23.55 3.16
CA LEU A 432 19.14 22.46 3.90
C LEU A 432 19.88 22.96 5.16
N LYS A 433 20.64 24.06 5.03
CA LYS A 433 21.32 24.72 6.14
C LYS A 433 20.34 25.31 7.14
N MET A 434 19.24 25.93 6.68
CA MET A 434 18.20 26.46 7.54
C MET A 434 17.57 25.38 8.42
N VAL A 435 17.18 24.24 7.85
CA VAL A 435 16.46 23.20 8.59
C VAL A 435 17.37 22.25 9.38
N THR A 436 18.63 22.08 8.97
CA THR A 436 19.54 21.11 9.60
C THR A 436 20.75 21.71 10.30
N GLY A 437 21.06 23.00 10.07
CA GLY A 437 22.29 23.65 10.53
C GLY A 437 23.54 23.29 9.71
N SER A 438 23.42 22.41 8.70
CA SER A 438 24.52 21.90 7.89
C SER A 438 24.10 21.74 6.42
N THR A 439 25.05 21.68 5.50
CA THR A 439 24.83 21.27 4.10
C THR A 439 25.23 19.81 3.86
N GLU A 440 25.73 19.12 4.88
CA GLU A 440 26.21 17.74 4.79
C GLU A 440 25.06 16.75 4.53
N ARG A 441 25.28 15.88 3.53
CA ARG A 441 24.33 14.85 3.11
C ARG A 441 24.87 13.44 3.37
N TYR A 442 23.96 12.52 3.61
CA TYR A 442 24.24 11.08 3.58
C TYR A 442 24.54 10.66 2.14
N SER A 443 25.65 9.95 1.92
CA SER A 443 26.14 9.54 0.59
C SER A 443 25.78 8.09 0.23
N GLN A 444 25.72 7.21 1.24
CA GLN A 444 25.45 5.78 1.09
C GLN A 444 23.94 5.48 1.10
N ARG A 445 23.58 4.20 0.94
CA ARG A 445 22.19 3.74 1.10
C ARG A 445 21.79 3.72 2.57
N SER A 446 20.48 3.73 2.85
CA SER A 446 19.96 3.89 4.21
C SER A 446 20.48 2.84 5.21
N GLY A 447 20.56 1.57 4.80
CA GLY A 447 21.03 0.48 5.68
C GLY A 447 22.51 0.59 6.08
N HIS A 448 23.32 1.40 5.42
CA HIS A 448 24.72 1.63 5.81
C HIS A 448 24.87 2.37 7.14
N TYR A 449 23.85 3.13 7.54
CA TYR A 449 23.87 3.99 8.74
C TYR A 449 23.16 3.37 9.93
N VAL A 450 22.91 2.06 9.89
CA VAL A 450 22.19 1.31 10.91
C VAL A 450 22.99 0.06 11.26
N ASP A 451 23.33 -0.10 12.52
CA ASP A 451 24.13 -1.23 13.00
C ASP A 451 23.34 -2.53 12.97
N ASP A 452 24.04 -3.62 12.65
CA ASP A 452 23.50 -4.96 12.69
C ASP A 452 22.97 -5.32 14.08
N VAL A 453 21.88 -6.10 14.11
CA VAL A 453 21.28 -6.61 15.35
C VAL A 453 21.65 -8.08 15.58
N PRO A 454 21.80 -8.53 16.85
CA PRO A 454 22.12 -9.91 17.12
C PRO A 454 20.89 -10.82 16.93
N LEU A 455 20.97 -11.75 15.97
CA LEU A 455 19.85 -12.63 15.60
C LEU A 455 19.98 -14.07 16.11
N THR A 456 21.11 -14.40 16.74
CA THR A 456 21.43 -15.72 17.30
C THR A 456 22.11 -15.55 18.66
N SER A 457 22.05 -16.57 19.52
CA SER A 457 22.77 -16.59 20.80
C SER A 457 24.28 -16.43 20.62
N GLU A 458 24.83 -17.01 19.56
CA GLU A 458 26.25 -16.89 19.18
C GLU A 458 26.66 -15.44 18.88
N ASN A 459 25.73 -14.63 18.35
CA ASN A 459 25.97 -13.21 18.07
C ASN A 459 25.66 -12.32 19.30
N GLY A 460 25.52 -12.89 20.49
CA GLY A 460 25.31 -12.15 21.74
C GLY A 460 23.84 -11.81 22.03
N PHE A 461 22.88 -12.45 21.37
CA PHE A 461 21.48 -12.22 21.68
C PHE A 461 21.06 -12.92 22.99
N ASN A 462 20.53 -12.14 23.92
CA ASN A 462 19.87 -12.63 25.13
C ASN A 462 18.39 -12.17 25.12
N PRO A 463 17.43 -13.04 24.74
CA PRO A 463 16.03 -12.63 24.60
C PRO A 463 15.42 -12.16 25.92
N PRO A 464 14.56 -11.13 25.89
CA PRO A 464 13.59 -10.93 26.95
C PRO A 464 12.79 -12.22 27.18
N PRO A 465 12.36 -12.54 28.42
CA PRO A 465 11.69 -13.80 28.74
C PRO A 465 10.44 -14.12 27.92
N PHE A 466 9.80 -13.09 27.35
CA PHE A 466 8.58 -13.19 26.56
C PHE A 466 8.81 -13.50 25.07
N ILE A 467 10.08 -13.57 24.62
CA ILE A 467 10.44 -13.93 23.24
C ILE A 467 10.66 -15.44 23.17
N ASN A 468 9.73 -16.16 22.53
CA ASN A 468 9.72 -17.63 22.54
C ASN A 468 10.41 -18.26 21.33
N ASN A 469 10.46 -17.55 20.21
CA ASN A 469 11.02 -18.07 18.96
C ASN A 469 11.63 -16.95 18.08
N HIS A 470 12.26 -17.34 16.98
CA HIS A 470 12.91 -16.39 16.07
C HIS A 470 11.94 -15.40 15.41
N ARG A 471 10.69 -15.79 15.11
CA ARG A 471 9.69 -14.89 14.52
C ARG A 471 9.27 -13.80 15.51
N ASP A 472 9.17 -14.13 16.81
CA ASP A 472 8.90 -13.17 17.88
C ASP A 472 10.07 -12.17 18.02
N LEU A 473 11.32 -12.67 17.92
CA LEU A 473 12.51 -11.84 17.91
C LEU A 473 12.51 -10.82 16.77
N LEU A 474 12.17 -11.26 15.56
CA LEU A 474 12.07 -10.38 14.41
C LEU A 474 11.05 -9.25 14.68
N LEU A 475 9.85 -9.59 15.20
CA LEU A 475 8.86 -8.57 15.58
C LEU A 475 9.41 -7.61 16.63
N TYR A 476 10.16 -8.11 17.63
CA TYR A 476 10.73 -7.27 18.68
C TYR A 476 11.74 -6.26 18.13
N TYR A 477 12.62 -6.67 17.22
CA TYR A 477 13.55 -5.74 16.60
C TYR A 477 12.86 -4.71 15.71
N MET A 478 11.79 -5.10 15.02
CA MET A 478 11.06 -4.18 14.16
C MET A 478 10.16 -3.22 14.95
N LEU A 479 9.40 -3.73 15.92
CA LEU A 479 8.36 -3.02 16.66
C LEU A 479 8.49 -3.32 18.17
N PRO A 480 9.55 -2.81 18.85
CA PRO A 480 9.86 -3.23 20.22
C PRO A 480 8.73 -2.95 21.22
N GLY A 481 8.13 -1.76 21.16
CA GLY A 481 7.01 -1.38 22.02
C GLY A 481 5.78 -2.27 21.83
N PRO A 482 5.15 -2.27 20.63
CA PRO A 482 3.97 -3.10 20.38
C PRO A 482 4.18 -4.59 20.63
N THR A 483 5.38 -5.09 20.32
CA THR A 483 5.72 -6.50 20.53
C THR A 483 5.82 -6.83 22.02
N LYS A 484 6.49 -5.98 22.81
CA LYS A 484 6.57 -6.12 24.27
C LYS A 484 5.17 -6.12 24.89
N ASP A 485 4.38 -5.09 24.59
CA ASP A 485 3.03 -4.92 25.15
C ASP A 485 2.13 -6.13 24.82
N PHE A 486 2.24 -6.67 23.59
CA PHE A 486 1.51 -7.86 23.18
C PHE A 486 1.93 -9.11 23.96
N PHE A 487 3.21 -9.45 23.98
CA PHE A 487 3.65 -10.71 24.61
C PHE A 487 3.55 -10.69 26.13
N GLU A 488 3.82 -9.57 26.80
CA GLU A 488 3.60 -9.43 28.26
C GLU A 488 2.13 -9.65 28.62
N LYS A 489 1.21 -9.16 27.79
CA LYS A 489 -0.22 -9.40 27.96
C LYS A 489 -0.60 -10.87 27.76
N GLN A 490 -0.01 -11.57 26.78
CA GLN A 490 -0.24 -13.01 26.60
C GLN A 490 0.27 -13.84 27.79
N ASP A 491 1.46 -13.52 28.30
CA ASP A 491 2.04 -14.19 29.46
C ASP A 491 1.20 -13.99 30.72
N SER A 492 0.66 -12.78 30.92
CA SER A 492 -0.22 -12.48 32.06
C SER A 492 -1.52 -13.31 32.01
N LYS A 493 -2.14 -13.44 30.83
CA LYS A 493 -3.34 -14.28 30.62
C LYS A 493 -3.05 -15.77 30.86
N ALA A 494 -1.90 -16.27 30.41
CA ALA A 494 -1.51 -17.66 30.64
C ALA A 494 -1.28 -17.96 32.14
N LYS A 495 -0.85 -16.96 32.93
CA LYS A 495 -0.62 -17.08 34.38
C LYS A 495 -1.87 -16.82 35.23
N SER A 496 -2.93 -16.29 34.66
CA SER A 496 -4.23 -16.07 35.32
C SER A 496 -5.32 -16.86 34.59
N PRO A 497 -5.37 -18.20 34.74
CA PRO A 497 -6.49 -18.97 34.21
C PRO A 497 -7.77 -18.43 34.85
N GLU A 498 -8.73 -18.01 34.01
CA GLU A 498 -10.05 -17.54 34.44
C GLU A 498 -10.64 -18.55 35.43
N GLN A 499 -11.01 -18.08 36.63
CA GLN A 499 -11.88 -18.86 37.49
C GLN A 499 -13.20 -19.06 36.73
N PRO A 500 -13.68 -20.30 36.58
CA PRO A 500 -14.94 -20.54 35.89
C PRO A 500 -16.06 -19.83 36.64
N HIS A 501 -16.77 -18.93 35.95
CA HIS A 501 -18.03 -18.35 36.41
C HIS A 501 -19.19 -19.29 36.13
#